data_AF-A0A3N6BTQ9-F1
#
_entry.id   AF-A0A3N6BTQ9-F1
#
_cell.length_a   1.000
_cell.length_b   1.000
_cell.length_c   1.000
_cell.angle_alpha   90.00
_cell.angle_beta   90.00
_cell.angle_gamma   90.00
#
_symmetry.space_group_name_H-M   'P 1'
#
loop_
_entity.id
_entity.type
_entity.pdbx_description
1 polymer ?
#
loop_
_entity_poly.entity_id
_entity_poly.type
_entity_poly.pdbx_seq_one_letter_code
_entity_poly.pdbx_strand_id
1 'polypeptide(L)'
;MPSSKSTSSHCLRTQRFANDGSIVNLHHLIQEEPGTMLEIPESLHKKYSKLLHGLKENGESFRNDPVLKAQYENFRIRYWKWRAKEFEIEK
;
A
#
# COMPACT_ATOMS: atom_id res chain seq x y z
N MET A 1 8.19 34.30 -21.03
CA MET A 1 7.77 33.06 -21.72
C MET A 1 7.31 32.06 -20.67
N PRO A 2 6.00 31.79 -20.50
CA PRO A 2 5.54 30.74 -19.60
C PRO A 2 5.45 29.39 -20.33
N SER A 3 5.54 28.32 -19.55
CA SER A 3 5.01 26.96 -19.82
C SER A 3 5.73 26.06 -20.84
N SER A 4 6.44 25.06 -20.31
CA SER A 4 6.05 23.66 -20.50
C SER A 4 6.75 22.76 -19.48
N LYS A 5 6.09 22.47 -18.35
CA LYS A 5 6.43 21.29 -17.54
C LYS A 5 5.73 20.10 -18.20
N SER A 6 6.42 19.41 -19.10
CA SER A 6 5.85 18.29 -19.86
C SER A 6 6.32 16.95 -19.28
N THR A 7 5.35 16.25 -18.66
CA THR A 7 5.23 14.78 -18.48
C THR A 7 6.35 14.09 -17.69
N SER A 8 6.18 13.67 -16.42
CA SER A 8 5.27 12.63 -15.92
C SER A 8 5.26 11.31 -16.72
N SER A 9 6.29 11.03 -17.51
CA SER A 9 6.41 9.78 -18.30
C SER A 9 7.39 8.78 -17.68
N HIS A 10 8.00 9.10 -16.54
CA HIS A 10 8.98 8.22 -15.86
C HIS A 10 8.41 7.43 -14.67
N CYS A 11 7.12 7.59 -14.34
CA CYS A 11 6.43 6.77 -13.33
C CYS A 11 6.09 5.35 -13.83
N LEU A 12 6.38 5.05 -15.11
CA LEU A 12 6.05 3.78 -15.76
C LEU A 12 7.05 2.64 -15.52
N ARG A 13 8.01 2.73 -14.58
CA ARG A 13 9.09 1.72 -14.52
C ARG A 13 9.35 1.02 -13.22
N THR A 14 8.52 1.19 -12.21
CA THR A 14 8.68 0.40 -10.98
C THR A 14 7.33 0.09 -10.37
N GLN A 15 6.93 -1.16 -10.56
CA GLN A 15 5.78 -1.95 -10.07
C GLN A 15 5.37 -1.77 -8.59
N ARG A 16 6.06 -0.93 -7.83
CA ARG A 16 5.78 -0.59 -6.43
C ARG A 16 5.69 0.90 -6.17
N PHE A 17 5.60 1.75 -7.19
CA PHE A 17 5.65 3.20 -7.02
C PHE A 17 4.34 3.87 -7.44
N ALA A 18 3.88 4.79 -6.61
CA ALA A 18 2.74 5.65 -6.88
C ALA A 18 3.12 6.81 -7.81
N ASN A 19 2.11 7.54 -8.29
CA ASN A 19 2.28 8.68 -9.21
C ASN A 19 3.21 9.79 -8.66
N ASP A 20 3.35 9.87 -7.34
CA ASP A 20 4.23 10.82 -6.67
C ASP A 20 5.66 10.29 -6.42
N GLY A 21 5.97 9.09 -6.92
CA GLY A 21 7.28 8.44 -6.77
C GLY A 21 7.50 7.80 -5.41
N SER A 22 6.49 7.72 -4.53
CA SER A 22 6.58 6.98 -3.27
C SER A 22 6.22 5.51 -3.45
N ILE A 23 6.66 4.65 -2.51
CA ILE A 23 6.31 3.23 -2.55
C ILE A 23 4.82 3.04 -2.25
N VAL A 24 4.15 2.10 -2.91
CA VAL A 24 2.78 1.69 -2.58
C VAL A 24 2.82 0.76 -1.37
N ASN A 25 2.06 1.12 -0.34
CA ASN A 25 1.85 0.32 0.86
C ASN A 25 0.48 -0.36 0.82
N LEU A 26 0.43 -1.56 1.38
CA LEU A 26 -0.82 -2.26 1.69
C LEU A 26 -1.32 -1.83 3.08
N HIS A 27 -2.57 -1.40 3.17
CA HIS A 27 -3.19 -0.91 4.40
C HIS A 27 -4.60 -1.46 4.61
N HIS A 28 -4.92 -1.87 5.84
CA HIS A 28 -6.28 -2.26 6.23
C HIS A 28 -7.15 -1.03 6.45
N LEU A 29 -8.32 -0.97 5.82
CA LEU A 29 -9.22 0.19 5.92
C LEU A 29 -9.68 0.48 7.37
N ILE A 30 -9.97 -0.57 8.14
CA ILE A 30 -10.44 -0.48 9.53
C ILE A 30 -9.51 -1.20 10.53
N GLN A 31 -8.28 -1.49 10.11
CA GLN A 31 -7.24 -2.12 10.97
C GLN A 31 -7.63 -3.50 11.57
N GLU A 32 -8.50 -4.24 10.90
CA GLU A 32 -8.90 -5.62 11.23
C GLU A 32 -8.29 -6.63 10.27
N GLU A 33 -7.89 -7.78 10.80
CA GLU A 33 -7.52 -8.97 10.03
C GLU A 33 -8.41 -10.13 10.47
N PRO A 34 -9.14 -10.79 9.55
CA PRO A 34 -9.26 -10.46 8.12
C PRO A 34 -10.05 -9.15 7.88
N GLY A 35 -9.67 -8.38 6.88
CA GLY A 35 -10.37 -7.13 6.54
C GLY A 35 -9.99 -6.53 5.20
N THR A 36 -10.76 -5.52 4.78
CA THR A 36 -10.56 -4.82 3.49
C THR A 36 -9.17 -4.19 3.40
N MET A 37 -8.50 -4.44 2.27
CA MET A 37 -7.15 -3.97 1.98
C MET A 37 -7.12 -2.91 0.87
N LEU A 38 -6.30 -1.89 1.06
CA LEU A 38 -6.12 -0.78 0.14
C LEU A 38 -4.64 -0.59 -0.20
N GLU A 39 -4.35 -0.34 -1.47
CA GLU A 39 -3.06 0.21 -1.92
C GLU A 39 -3.05 1.73 -1.67
N ILE A 40 -2.10 2.23 -0.88
CA ILE A 40 -1.93 3.67 -0.63
C ILE A 40 -0.47 4.09 -0.82
N PRO A 41 -0.20 5.27 -1.40
CA PRO A 41 1.14 5.82 -1.48
C PRO A 41 1.75 6.00 -0.08
N GLU A 42 3.04 5.70 0.08
CA GLU A 42 3.76 5.86 1.35
C GLU A 42 3.72 7.31 1.82
N SER A 43 3.78 8.27 0.90
CA SER A 43 3.64 9.70 1.19
C SER A 43 2.32 10.02 1.90
N LEU A 44 1.21 9.45 1.42
CA LEU A 44 -0.14 9.61 1.95
C LEU A 44 -0.24 8.88 3.29
N HIS A 45 0.30 7.66 3.37
CA HIS A 45 0.35 6.90 4.62
C HIS A 45 1.09 7.65 5.73
N LYS A 46 2.23 8.28 5.41
CA LYS A 46 2.99 9.11 6.36
C LYS A 46 2.21 10.36 6.75
N LYS A 47 1.66 11.08 5.76
CA LYS A 47 0.93 12.34 5.97
C LYS A 47 -0.31 12.15 6.86
N TYR A 48 -1.04 11.05 6.68
CA TYR A 48 -2.29 10.78 7.39
C TYR A 48 -2.18 9.63 8.38
N SER A 49 -0.97 9.27 8.81
CA SER A 49 -0.69 8.15 9.72
C SER A 49 -1.58 8.14 10.96
N LYS A 50 -1.82 9.32 11.58
CA LYS A 50 -2.69 9.44 12.75
C LYS A 50 -4.14 9.07 12.47
N LEU A 51 -4.68 9.42 11.30
CA LEU A 51 -6.06 9.08 10.91
C LEU A 51 -6.15 7.60 10.53
N LEU A 52 -5.16 7.11 9.78
CA LEU A 52 -5.11 5.73 9.30
C LEU A 52 -4.81 4.70 10.41
N HIS A 53 -4.20 5.13 11.52
CA HIS A 53 -3.88 4.27 12.66
C HIS A 53 -4.65 4.58 13.95
N GLY A 54 -5.51 5.59 13.93
CA GLY A 54 -6.28 6.04 15.09
C GLY A 54 -7.66 5.41 15.21
N LEU A 55 -8.01 4.41 14.39
CA LEU A 55 -9.34 3.78 14.42
C LEU A 55 -9.47 2.72 15.52
N LYS A 56 -8.34 2.22 16.04
CA LYS A 56 -8.27 1.22 17.10
C LYS A 56 -7.45 1.71 18.27
N GLU A 57 -7.74 1.19 19.46
CA GLU A 57 -6.96 1.53 20.65
C GLU A 57 -5.56 0.91 20.61
N ASN A 58 -4.65 1.48 21.39
CA ASN A 58 -3.30 0.97 21.54
C ASN A 58 -3.35 -0.44 22.14
N GLY A 59 -2.99 -1.45 21.34
CA GLY A 59 -3.01 -2.86 21.77
C GLY A 59 -3.99 -3.73 20.98
N GLU A 60 -4.97 -3.14 20.31
CA GLU A 60 -5.98 -3.87 19.52
C GLU A 60 -5.54 -4.15 18.08
N SER A 61 -4.28 -3.88 17.77
CA SER A 61 -3.73 -4.21 16.46
C SER A 61 -3.72 -5.72 16.29
N PHE A 62 -4.25 -6.20 15.16
CA PHE A 62 -4.15 -7.60 14.75
C PHE A 62 -2.70 -8.11 14.74
N ARG A 63 -1.70 -7.20 14.67
CA ARG A 63 -0.28 -7.53 14.71
C ARG A 63 0.19 -8.07 16.06
N ASN A 64 -0.58 -7.86 17.12
CA ASN A 64 -0.30 -8.40 18.45
C ASN A 64 -0.75 -9.85 18.58
N ASP A 65 -1.66 -10.31 17.72
CA ASP A 65 -2.02 -11.72 17.62
C ASP A 65 -1.09 -12.41 16.61
N PRO A 66 -0.34 -13.46 17.02
CA PRO A 66 0.61 -14.13 16.14
C PRO A 66 -0.05 -14.83 14.94
N VAL A 67 -1.28 -15.33 15.10
CA VAL A 67 -2.05 -15.99 14.05
C VAL A 67 -2.50 -14.95 13.01
N LEU A 68 -3.12 -13.86 13.46
CA LEU A 68 -3.59 -12.81 12.56
C LEU A 68 -2.42 -12.12 11.86
N LYS A 69 -1.31 -11.86 12.57
CA LYS A 69 -0.09 -11.35 11.95
C LYS A 69 0.41 -12.27 10.84
N ALA A 70 0.46 -13.57 11.07
CA ALA A 70 0.90 -14.55 10.06
C ALA A 70 -0.06 -14.60 8.86
N GLN A 71 -1.37 -14.48 9.08
CA GLN A 71 -2.37 -14.40 8.01
C GLN A 71 -2.13 -13.21 7.10
N TYR A 72 -1.96 -12.01 7.69
CA TYR A 72 -1.66 -10.79 6.94
C TYR A 72 -0.35 -10.90 6.15
N GLU A 73 0.71 -11.43 6.75
CA GLU A 73 2.00 -11.58 6.08
C GLU A 73 1.92 -12.53 4.87
N ASN A 74 1.20 -13.65 5.02
CA ASN A 74 0.96 -14.58 3.92
C ASN A 74 0.09 -13.98 2.82
N PHE A 75 -0.92 -13.18 3.18
CA PHE A 75 -1.70 -12.41 2.22
C PHE A 75 -0.80 -11.43 1.45
N ARG A 76 -0.02 -10.61 2.15
CA ARG A 76 0.86 -9.58 1.58
C ARG A 76 1.85 -10.16 0.58
N ILE A 77 2.49 -11.28 0.90
CA ILE A 77 3.44 -11.96 -0.01
C ILE A 77 2.72 -12.44 -1.28
N ARG A 78 1.55 -13.07 -1.14
CA ARG A 78 0.76 -13.56 -2.28
C ARG A 78 0.24 -12.42 -3.15
N TYR A 79 -0.24 -11.35 -2.52
CA TYR A 79 -0.71 -10.14 -3.19
C TYR A 79 0.36 -9.57 -4.11
N TRP A 80 1.57 -9.33 -3.59
CA TRP A 80 2.63 -8.74 -4.40
C TRP A 80 3.13 -9.67 -5.51
N LYS A 81 3.10 -11.00 -5.31
CA LYS A 81 3.37 -11.96 -6.38
C LYS A 81 2.31 -11.91 -7.48
N TRP A 82 1.03 -11.87 -7.11
CA TRP A 82 -0.07 -11.74 -8.07
C TRP A 82 0.01 -10.40 -8.81
N ARG A 83 0.13 -9.29 -8.07
CA ARG A 83 0.27 -7.94 -8.62
C ARG A 83 1.42 -7.87 -9.62
N ALA A 84 2.53 -8.56 -9.34
CA ALA A 84 3.67 -8.57 -10.23
C ALA A 84 3.37 -9.26 -11.57
N LYS A 85 2.60 -10.36 -11.55
CA LYS A 85 2.22 -11.12 -12.74
C LYS A 85 1.28 -10.37 -13.68
N GLU A 86 0.36 -9.57 -13.16
CA GLU A 86 -0.54 -8.75 -14.00
C GLU A 86 0.26 -7.89 -14.99
N PHE A 87 1.39 -7.33 -14.55
CA PHE A 87 2.27 -6.55 -15.41
C PHE A 87 3.20 -7.37 -16.32
N GLU A 88 3.35 -8.67 -16.08
CA GLU A 88 4.01 -9.58 -17.03
C GLU A 88 3.07 -9.98 -18.15
N ILE A 89 1.76 -10.08 -17.86
CA ILE A 89 0.70 -10.43 -18.82
C ILE A 89 0.35 -9.25 -19.74
N GLU A 90 0.47 -8.02 -19.25
CA GLU A 90 0.21 -6.79 -20.03
C GLU A 90 1.38 -6.37 -20.96
N LYS A 91 2.44 -7.18 -21.08
CA LYS A 91 3.56 -6.96 -22.01
C LYS A 91 3.42 -7.79 -23.28
#